data_AF-A0A968N186-F1
#
_entry.id   AF-A0A968N186-F1
#
_cell.length_a   1.000
_cell.length_b   1.000
_cell.length_c   1.000
_cell.angle_alpha   90.00
_cell.angle_beta   90.00
_cell.angle_gamma   90.00
#
_symmetry.space_group_name_H-M   'P 1'
#
loop_
_entity.id
_entity.type
_entity.pdbx_description
1 polymer ?
#
loop_
_entity_poly.entity_id
_entity_poly.type
_entity_poly.pdbx_seq_one_letter_code
_entity_poly.pdbx_strand_id
1 'polypeptide(L)'
;MTRRRSSPWIHRWSRLLIGGIATLGATLTAYLTVVKLTGAQVGCIAGEASAAGIGSCDDVLSSPYAQVFGLPLSLFGALAYVSMAVFALGPLAVNRDRQKELRNRLEEWSWLLLLVGATSMAVFSGYLMYLLAFELQTVCVYCITSATFAVTFLALTILGRHWEDIGQVLFTGVVVALVTLVGTLGVYAGVNNPAGVATGGVIPQPQGAANPRVGGWEITTESGPAEIALAAHLTEAGAKKYGAFWCPHCYDQKQLFGKEAFSEVNYIECEAGGKDAQPELCTEAGVTSYPTWEIDGELYPGTQLLTELAELTDYQVIPTLSTAYASVIGAGSPGHSRSH
;
A
#
# COMPACT_ATOMS: atom_id res chain seq x y z
N MET A 1 -0.79 -22.25 54.52
CA MET A 1 0.30 -22.27 53.51
C MET A 1 -0.23 -21.75 52.19
N THR A 2 -0.10 -20.44 51.94
CA THR A 2 -0.50 -19.81 50.68
C THR A 2 0.55 -20.18 49.64
N ARG A 3 0.25 -21.18 48.81
CA ARG A 3 1.11 -21.61 47.70
C ARG A 3 1.28 -20.41 46.77
N ARG A 4 2.41 -19.69 46.86
CA ARG A 4 2.82 -18.69 45.87
C ARG A 4 2.86 -19.41 44.52
N ARG A 5 1.79 -19.29 43.72
CA ARG A 5 1.81 -19.70 42.32
C ARG A 5 2.90 -18.85 41.66
N SER A 6 4.06 -19.45 41.41
CA SER A 6 5.09 -18.87 40.57
C SER A 6 4.41 -18.42 39.28
N SER A 7 4.49 -17.13 38.93
CA SER A 7 3.93 -16.66 37.66
C SER A 7 4.51 -17.55 36.55
N PRO A 8 3.67 -18.24 35.75
CA PRO A 8 4.15 -19.03 34.62
C PRO A 8 5.19 -18.24 33.83
N TRP A 9 6.29 -18.89 33.45
CA TRP A 9 7.41 -18.28 32.70
C TRP A 9 6.93 -17.44 31.51
N ILE A 10 5.82 -17.86 30.89
CA ILE A 10 5.15 -17.19 29.78
C ILE A 10 4.70 -15.75 30.09
N HIS A 11 4.27 -15.42 31.32
CA HIS A 11 3.84 -14.07 31.69
C HIS A 11 5.02 -13.09 31.81
N ARG A 12 6.22 -13.59 32.10
CA ARG A 12 7.43 -12.76 32.18
C ARG A 12 8.00 -12.44 30.80
N TRP A 13 7.94 -13.41 29.88
CA TRP A 13 8.54 -13.26 28.55
C TRP A 13 7.56 -12.75 27.49
N SER A 14 6.24 -12.86 27.72
CA SER A 14 5.21 -12.42 26.76
C SER A 14 5.42 -10.99 26.28
N ARG A 15 5.67 -10.03 27.19
CA ARG A 15 5.92 -8.62 26.82
C ARG A 15 7.15 -8.42 25.95
N LEU A 16 8.23 -9.15 26.23
CA LEU A 16 9.47 -9.07 25.42
C LEU A 16 9.26 -9.70 24.04
N LEU A 17 8.55 -10.83 23.97
CA LEU A 17 8.19 -11.47 22.71
C LEU A 17 7.27 -10.57 21.87
N ILE A 18 6.25 -9.98 22.48
CA ILE A 18 5.36 -8.98 21.87
C ILE A 18 6.19 -7.80 21.35
N GLY A 19 7.08 -7.24 22.16
CA GLY A 19 7.98 -6.16 21.73
C GLY A 19 8.85 -6.54 20.54
N GLY A 20 9.46 -7.74 20.57
CA GLY A 20 10.31 -8.24 19.47
C GLY A 20 9.54 -8.39 18.15
N ILE A 21 8.38 -9.05 18.17
CA ILE A 21 7.52 -9.20 16.99
C ILE A 21 7.06 -7.83 16.50
N ALA A 22 6.79 -6.88 17.41
CA ALA A 22 6.32 -5.54 17.04
C ALA A 22 7.40 -4.77 16.28
N THR A 23 8.64 -4.86 16.73
CA THR A 23 9.78 -4.24 16.04
C THR A 23 10.04 -4.84 14.66
N LEU A 24 9.91 -6.17 14.52
CA LEU A 24 10.02 -6.85 13.23
C LEU A 24 8.88 -6.43 12.28
N GLY A 25 7.64 -6.41 12.77
CA GLY A 25 6.48 -5.95 12.02
C GLY A 25 6.59 -4.48 11.60
N ALA A 26 7.09 -3.61 12.48
CA ALA A 26 7.35 -2.20 12.18
C ALA A 26 8.41 -2.04 11.09
N THR A 27 9.49 -2.82 11.16
CA THR A 27 10.56 -2.80 10.14
C THR A 27 10.03 -3.27 8.79
N LEU A 28 9.27 -4.38 8.78
CA LEU A 28 8.65 -4.91 7.58
C LEU A 28 7.69 -3.90 6.93
N THR A 29 6.79 -3.32 7.71
CA THR A 29 5.80 -2.37 7.19
C THR A 29 6.43 -1.05 6.76
N ALA A 30 7.43 -0.55 7.50
CA ALA A 30 8.20 0.63 7.10
C ALA A 30 8.93 0.40 5.77
N TYR A 31 9.52 -0.79 5.56
CA TYR A 31 10.12 -1.16 4.28
C TYR A 31 9.09 -1.08 3.14
N LEU A 32 7.91 -1.69 3.31
CA LEU A 32 6.85 -1.64 2.29
C LEU A 32 6.34 -0.22 2.05
N THR A 33 6.33 0.64 3.07
CA THR A 33 5.98 2.06 2.91
C THR A 33 6.99 2.78 2.05
N VAL A 34 8.30 2.58 2.30
CA VAL A 34 9.35 3.18 1.47
C VAL A 34 9.24 2.71 0.03
N VAL A 35 9.13 1.40 -0.19
CA VAL A 35 9.00 0.81 -1.54
C VAL A 35 7.80 1.40 -2.30
N LYS A 36 6.64 1.55 -1.63
CA LYS A 36 5.45 2.14 -2.25
C LYS A 36 5.62 3.63 -2.58
N LEU A 37 6.33 4.39 -1.74
CA LEU A 37 6.56 5.82 -1.96
C LEU A 37 7.64 6.09 -3.01
N THR A 38 8.63 5.20 -3.15
CA THR A 38 9.72 5.37 -4.13
C THR A 38 9.40 4.73 -5.47
N GLY A 39 8.26 4.04 -5.63
CA GLY A 39 7.95 3.25 -6.82
C GLY A 39 8.97 2.13 -7.09
N ALA A 40 9.71 1.71 -6.06
CA ALA A 40 10.71 0.67 -6.21
C ALA A 40 10.01 -0.69 -6.27
N GLN A 41 10.64 -1.67 -6.93
CA GLN A 41 10.14 -3.04 -6.88
C GLN A 41 10.36 -3.63 -5.49
N VAL A 42 9.40 -4.43 -5.04
CA VAL A 42 9.52 -5.15 -3.77
C VAL A 42 10.67 -6.16 -3.87
N GLY A 43 11.79 -5.87 -3.22
CA GLY A 43 12.92 -6.80 -3.13
C GLY A 43 12.48 -8.13 -2.52
N CYS A 44 12.78 -9.24 -3.20
CA CYS A 44 12.45 -10.59 -2.75
C CYS A 44 13.53 -11.16 -1.83
N ILE A 45 13.17 -11.56 -0.61
CA ILE A 45 13.88 -12.63 0.12
C ILE A 45 13.28 -13.98 -0.31
N ALA A 46 13.21 -14.24 -1.62
CA ALA A 46 12.54 -15.44 -2.12
C ALA A 46 13.00 -15.77 -3.55
N GLY A 47 14.26 -16.13 -3.71
CA GLY A 47 14.73 -16.79 -4.94
C GLY A 47 14.03 -18.13 -5.25
N GLU A 48 13.19 -18.62 -4.33
CA GLU A 48 12.44 -19.87 -4.48
C GLU A 48 10.93 -19.66 -4.76
N ALA A 49 10.35 -18.51 -4.39
CA ALA A 49 8.91 -18.25 -4.63
C ALA A 49 8.63 -17.76 -6.06
N SER A 50 9.60 -17.11 -6.70
CA SER A 50 9.53 -16.74 -8.12
C SER A 50 9.62 -17.95 -9.06
N ALA A 51 10.12 -19.10 -8.58
CA ALA A 51 10.12 -20.36 -9.35
C ALA A 51 8.74 -21.06 -9.37
N ALA A 52 7.79 -20.62 -8.55
CA ALA A 52 6.49 -21.27 -8.36
C ALA A 52 5.34 -20.63 -9.15
N GLY A 53 5.57 -19.56 -9.93
CA GLY A 53 4.52 -18.91 -10.74
C GLY A 53 3.39 -18.30 -9.90
N ILE A 54 3.68 -17.94 -8.64
CA ILE A 54 2.74 -17.33 -7.71
C ILE A 54 2.84 -15.81 -7.87
N GLY A 55 1.70 -15.14 -8.06
CA GLY A 55 1.60 -13.69 -8.32
C GLY A 55 2.42 -12.81 -7.37
N SER A 56 2.83 -11.64 -7.86
CA SER A 56 3.78 -10.80 -7.16
C SER A 56 3.11 -10.02 -6.02
N CYS A 57 3.83 -9.76 -4.92
CA CYS A 57 3.33 -8.85 -3.87
C CYS A 57 3.08 -7.43 -4.39
N ASP A 58 3.64 -7.08 -5.55
CA ASP A 58 3.47 -5.79 -6.20
C ASP A 58 2.02 -5.55 -6.62
N ASP A 59 1.37 -6.59 -7.19
CA ASP A 59 -0.04 -6.56 -7.58
C ASP A 59 -0.95 -6.16 -6.40
N VAL A 60 -0.64 -6.66 -5.20
CA VAL A 60 -1.37 -6.34 -3.97
C VAL A 60 -1.11 -4.90 -3.53
N LEU A 61 0.15 -4.48 -3.53
CA LEU A 61 0.56 -3.14 -3.08
C LEU A 61 0.08 -2.04 -4.03
N SER A 62 -0.27 -2.39 -5.25
CA SER A 62 -0.79 -1.46 -6.27
C SER A 62 -2.30 -1.48 -6.44
N SER A 63 -2.96 -2.46 -5.81
CA SER A 63 -4.41 -2.48 -5.69
C SER A 63 -4.98 -1.25 -4.94
N PRO A 64 -6.28 -0.92 -5.11
CA PRO A 64 -6.87 0.24 -4.43
C PRO A 64 -6.97 0.00 -2.91
N TYR A 65 -6.96 -1.27 -2.50
CA TYR A 65 -6.99 -1.66 -1.09
C TYR A 65 -5.69 -1.33 -0.36
N ALA A 66 -4.59 -1.11 -1.09
CA ALA A 66 -3.31 -0.71 -0.52
C ALA A 66 -3.23 0.77 -0.12
N GLN A 67 -4.31 1.54 -0.30
CA GLN A 67 -4.39 2.94 0.12
C GLN A 67 -5.58 3.16 1.05
N VAL A 68 -5.38 4.02 2.06
CA VAL A 68 -6.41 4.47 2.99
C VAL A 68 -6.28 5.98 3.11
N PHE A 69 -7.34 6.71 2.77
CA PHE A 69 -7.34 8.18 2.70
C PHE A 69 -6.22 8.78 1.81
N GLY A 70 -5.85 8.08 0.72
CA GLY A 70 -4.76 8.50 -0.18
C GLY A 70 -3.35 8.23 0.34
N LEU A 71 -3.20 7.64 1.52
CA LEU A 71 -1.92 7.25 2.10
C LEU A 71 -1.71 5.73 2.00
N PRO A 72 -0.46 5.24 1.86
CA PRO A 72 -0.18 3.81 1.83
C PRO A 72 -0.67 3.10 3.09
N LEU A 73 -1.37 1.99 2.92
CA LEU A 73 -1.84 1.16 4.04
C LEU A 73 -0.68 0.67 4.92
N SER A 74 0.49 0.41 4.32
CA SER A 74 1.71 0.03 5.02
C SER A 74 2.16 1.07 6.05
N LEU A 75 1.88 2.37 5.82
CA LEU A 75 2.20 3.43 6.77
C LEU A 75 1.37 3.30 8.05
N PHE A 76 0.06 3.04 7.92
CA PHE A 76 -0.81 2.77 9.06
C PHE A 76 -0.41 1.49 9.79
N GLY A 77 0.02 0.47 9.04
CA GLY A 77 0.61 -0.74 9.60
C GLY A 77 1.86 -0.44 10.44
N ALA A 78 2.78 0.38 9.93
CA ALA A 78 4.00 0.78 10.64
C ALA A 78 3.67 1.53 11.94
N LEU A 79 2.75 2.49 11.89
CA LEU A 79 2.28 3.19 13.08
C LEU A 79 1.64 2.25 14.11
N ALA A 80 0.83 1.29 13.65
CA ALA A 80 0.23 0.29 14.52
C ALA A 80 1.30 -0.56 15.21
N TYR A 81 2.26 -1.12 14.46
CA TYR A 81 3.34 -1.93 15.03
C TYR A 81 4.24 -1.13 15.98
N VAL A 82 4.56 0.13 15.66
CA VAL A 82 5.32 1.01 16.58
C VAL A 82 4.53 1.27 17.86
N SER A 83 3.24 1.55 17.78
CA SER A 83 2.41 1.76 18.97
C SER A 83 2.37 0.52 19.87
N MET A 84 2.28 -0.67 19.28
CA MET A 84 2.31 -1.94 20.00
C MET A 84 3.67 -2.19 20.66
N ALA A 85 4.77 -1.84 20.00
CA ALA A 85 6.11 -1.90 20.60
C ALA A 85 6.22 -0.98 21.81
N VAL A 86 5.70 0.24 21.71
CA VAL A 86 5.68 1.22 22.81
C VAL A 86 4.83 0.73 23.98
N PHE A 87 3.64 0.17 23.74
CA PHE A 87 2.80 -0.36 24.83
C PHE A 87 3.40 -1.62 25.46
N ALA A 88 4.10 -2.45 24.70
CA ALA A 88 4.77 -3.64 25.22
C ALA A 88 6.00 -3.28 26.09
N LEU A 89 6.85 -2.36 25.60
CA LEU A 89 8.15 -2.04 26.20
C LEU A 89 8.13 -0.83 27.15
N GLY A 90 7.15 0.07 27.01
CA GLY A 90 7.04 1.30 27.79
C GLY A 90 7.07 1.08 29.32
N PRO A 91 6.28 0.14 29.88
CA PRO A 91 6.32 -0.13 31.32
C PRO A 91 7.65 -0.73 31.82
N LEU A 92 8.46 -1.32 30.92
CA LEU A 92 9.79 -1.83 31.25
C LEU A 92 10.83 -0.72 31.39
N ALA A 93 10.64 0.41 30.70
CA ALA A 93 11.51 1.58 30.81
C ALA A 93 11.34 2.35 32.13
N VAL A 94 10.23 2.14 32.85
CA VAL A 94 9.97 2.80 34.15
C VAL A 94 10.68 2.04 35.28
N ASN A 95 11.55 2.76 36.01
CA ASN A 95 12.35 2.21 37.09
C ASN A 95 11.49 1.68 38.24
N ARG A 96 11.64 0.37 38.49
CA ARG A 96 10.82 -0.42 39.41
C ARG A 96 10.92 0.02 40.87
N ASP A 97 12.06 0.58 41.27
CA ASP A 97 12.34 0.94 42.66
C ASP A 97 11.89 2.37 43.01
N ARG A 98 11.78 3.27 42.02
CA ARG A 98 11.45 4.68 42.27
C ARG A 98 9.95 4.99 42.11
N GLN A 99 9.21 4.24 41.29
CA GLN A 99 7.84 4.57 40.88
C GLN A 99 6.95 3.32 40.71
N LYS A 100 6.77 2.53 41.78
CA LYS A 100 5.96 1.29 41.76
C LYS A 100 4.50 1.52 41.33
N GLU A 101 3.85 2.56 41.86
CA GLU A 101 2.44 2.85 41.56
C GLU A 101 2.23 3.22 40.08
N LEU A 102 3.07 4.11 39.54
CA LEU A 102 3.01 4.52 38.14
C LEU A 102 3.21 3.32 37.21
N ARG A 103 4.19 2.47 37.53
CA ARG A 103 4.49 1.28 36.74
C ARG A 103 3.34 0.27 36.75
N ASN A 104 2.70 0.03 37.90
CA ASN A 104 1.54 -0.87 37.97
C ASN A 104 0.37 -0.35 37.12
N ARG A 105 0.04 0.95 37.21
CA ARG A 105 -0.99 1.56 36.36
C ARG A 105 -0.65 1.47 34.87
N LEU A 106 0.61 1.72 34.50
CA LEU A 106 1.07 1.56 33.12
C LEU A 106 0.98 0.10 32.66
N GLU A 107 1.35 -0.87 33.51
CA GLU A 107 1.26 -2.30 33.22
C GLU A 107 -0.21 -2.74 33.00
N GLU A 108 -1.17 -2.18 33.74
CA GLU A 108 -2.60 -2.43 33.57
C GLU A 108 -3.15 -1.83 32.27
N TRP A 109 -2.97 -0.53 32.06
CA TRP A 109 -3.46 0.18 30.87
C TRP A 109 -2.81 -0.33 29.59
N SER A 110 -1.48 -0.56 29.60
CA SER A 110 -0.78 -1.11 28.44
C SER A 110 -1.34 -2.46 28.02
N TRP A 111 -1.75 -3.31 28.96
CA TRP A 111 -2.29 -4.62 28.62
C TRP A 111 -3.69 -4.53 27.97
N LEU A 112 -4.53 -3.61 28.44
CA LEU A 112 -5.81 -3.34 27.80
C LEU A 112 -5.62 -2.77 26.39
N LEU A 113 -4.69 -1.83 26.22
CA LEU A 113 -4.36 -1.26 24.90
C LEU A 113 -3.77 -2.32 23.95
N LEU A 114 -2.93 -3.22 24.45
CA LEU A 114 -2.42 -4.35 23.67
C LEU A 114 -3.55 -5.29 23.25
N LEU A 115 -4.55 -5.55 24.10
CA LEU A 115 -5.71 -6.37 23.75
C LEU A 115 -6.55 -5.72 22.65
N VAL A 116 -6.87 -4.43 22.81
CA VAL A 116 -7.61 -3.67 21.80
C VAL A 116 -6.83 -3.64 20.48
N GLY A 117 -5.56 -3.24 20.51
CA GLY A 117 -4.70 -3.16 19.33
C GLY A 117 -4.53 -4.51 18.63
N ALA A 118 -4.22 -5.58 19.37
CA ALA A 118 -4.05 -6.91 18.79
C ALA A 118 -5.35 -7.45 18.19
N THR A 119 -6.50 -7.20 18.81
CA THR A 119 -7.80 -7.62 18.26
C THR A 119 -8.12 -6.86 16.98
N SER A 120 -7.94 -5.53 16.96
CA SER A 120 -8.14 -4.72 15.75
C SER A 120 -7.20 -5.16 14.62
N MET A 121 -5.92 -5.34 14.90
CA MET A 121 -4.94 -5.78 13.89
C MET A 121 -5.28 -7.17 13.33
N ALA A 122 -5.70 -8.11 14.18
CA ALA A 122 -6.09 -9.44 13.74
C ALA A 122 -7.34 -9.43 12.85
N VAL A 123 -8.36 -8.64 13.22
CA VAL A 123 -9.60 -8.52 12.43
C VAL A 123 -9.34 -7.83 11.09
N PHE A 124 -8.61 -6.71 11.12
CA PHE A 124 -8.22 -6.00 9.91
C PHE A 124 -7.37 -6.87 8.98
N SER A 125 -6.38 -7.59 9.53
CA SER A 125 -5.57 -8.52 8.75
C SER A 125 -6.38 -9.70 8.22
N GLY A 126 -7.39 -10.18 8.95
CA GLY A 126 -8.32 -11.21 8.47
C GLY A 126 -9.13 -10.73 7.26
N TYR A 127 -9.58 -9.47 7.26
CA TYR A 127 -10.25 -8.87 6.11
C TYR A 127 -9.32 -8.75 4.90
N LEU A 128 -8.07 -8.31 5.07
CA LEU A 128 -7.12 -8.27 3.95
C LEU A 128 -6.81 -9.67 3.40
N MET A 129 -6.75 -10.69 4.27
CA MET A 129 -6.58 -12.08 3.82
C MET A 129 -7.78 -12.61 3.05
N TYR A 130 -8.99 -12.20 3.43
CA TYR A 130 -10.18 -12.46 2.64
C TYR A 130 -10.08 -11.82 1.25
N LEU A 131 -9.68 -10.55 1.15
CA LEU A 131 -9.50 -9.89 -0.15
C LEU A 131 -8.46 -10.61 -1.02
N LEU A 132 -7.32 -11.01 -0.44
CA LEU A 132 -6.28 -11.73 -1.19
C LEU A 132 -6.75 -13.08 -1.72
N ALA A 133 -7.54 -13.82 -0.93
CA ALA A 133 -8.03 -15.14 -1.32
C ALA A 133 -9.16 -15.09 -2.36
N PHE A 134 -10.08 -14.12 -2.25
CA PHE A 134 -11.32 -14.13 -3.02
C PHE A 134 -11.39 -13.06 -4.12
N GLU A 135 -10.83 -11.88 -3.90
CA GLU A 135 -10.94 -10.76 -4.85
C GLU A 135 -9.70 -10.66 -5.76
N LEU A 136 -8.50 -10.66 -5.17
CA LEU A 136 -7.26 -10.46 -5.93
C LEU A 136 -6.64 -11.77 -6.46
N GLN A 137 -6.99 -12.91 -5.86
CA GLN A 137 -6.50 -14.25 -6.23
C GLN A 137 -4.96 -14.33 -6.39
N THR A 138 -4.23 -13.54 -5.59
CA THR A 138 -2.76 -13.46 -5.59
C THR A 138 -2.24 -13.73 -4.19
N VAL A 139 -1.01 -14.25 -4.09
CA VAL A 139 -0.40 -14.61 -2.82
C VAL A 139 0.72 -13.64 -2.53
N CYS A 140 0.53 -12.80 -1.50
CA CYS A 140 1.61 -11.96 -1.02
C CYS A 140 2.22 -12.46 0.29
N VAL A 141 3.48 -12.90 0.21
CA VAL A 141 4.25 -13.41 1.36
C VAL A 141 4.38 -12.37 2.47
N TYR A 142 4.54 -11.09 2.13
CA TYR A 142 4.64 -10.01 3.12
C TYR A 142 3.32 -9.80 3.89
N CYS A 143 2.18 -9.85 3.20
CA CYS A 143 0.86 -9.76 3.82
C CYS A 143 0.58 -10.97 4.72
N ILE A 144 0.93 -12.18 4.27
CA ILE A 144 0.81 -13.41 5.07
C ILE A 144 1.68 -13.32 6.32
N THR A 145 2.93 -12.85 6.18
CA THR A 145 3.84 -12.65 7.32
C THR A 145 3.24 -11.69 8.33
N SER A 146 2.72 -10.54 7.88
CA SER A 146 2.01 -9.59 8.76
C SER A 146 0.78 -10.22 9.42
N ALA A 147 0.01 -11.03 8.70
CA ALA A 147 -1.15 -11.73 9.27
C ALA A 147 -0.76 -12.72 10.37
N THR A 148 0.32 -13.48 10.16
CA THR A 148 0.84 -14.40 11.19
C THR A 148 1.34 -13.64 12.43
N PHE A 149 1.96 -12.47 12.25
CA PHE A 149 2.35 -11.62 13.37
C PHE A 149 1.12 -11.10 14.15
N ALA A 150 0.06 -10.65 13.46
CA ALA A 150 -1.17 -10.17 14.10
C ALA A 150 -1.88 -11.28 14.91
N VAL A 151 -1.98 -12.50 14.36
CA VAL A 151 -2.57 -13.64 15.08
C VAL A 151 -1.71 -14.04 16.27
N THR A 152 -0.39 -14.05 16.10
CA THR A 152 0.56 -14.34 17.19
C THR A 152 0.45 -13.30 18.30
N PHE A 153 0.28 -12.01 17.96
CA PHE A 153 0.03 -10.95 18.92
C PHE A 153 -1.21 -11.18 19.75
N LEU A 154 -2.32 -11.51 19.11
CA LEU A 154 -3.57 -11.77 19.79
C LEU A 154 -3.43 -12.98 20.73
N ALA A 155 -2.80 -14.06 20.27
CA ALA A 155 -2.54 -15.25 21.07
C ALA A 155 -1.65 -14.94 22.29
N LEU A 156 -0.52 -14.23 22.11
CA LEU A 156 0.36 -13.82 23.20
C LEU A 156 -0.32 -12.85 24.16
N THR A 157 -1.27 -12.05 23.68
CA THR A 157 -2.03 -11.11 24.52
C THR A 157 -3.04 -11.81 25.42
N ILE A 158 -3.76 -12.79 24.87
CA ILE A 158 -4.73 -13.58 25.62
C ILE A 158 -4.02 -14.50 26.62
N LEU A 159 -2.95 -15.19 26.20
CA LEU A 159 -2.23 -16.16 27.04
C LEU A 159 -1.21 -15.50 27.99
N GLY A 160 -0.75 -14.29 27.67
CA GLY A 160 0.33 -13.59 28.35
C GLY A 160 -0.06 -12.88 29.64
N ARG A 161 -1.35 -12.81 29.99
CA ARG A 161 -1.86 -12.21 31.24
C ARG A 161 -2.86 -13.14 31.91
N HIS A 162 -2.87 -13.16 33.25
CA HIS A 162 -4.00 -13.72 33.98
C HIS A 162 -5.13 -12.67 33.98
N TRP A 163 -6.22 -13.00 33.30
CA TRP A 163 -7.41 -12.16 33.26
C TRP A 163 -8.33 -12.59 34.40
N GLU A 164 -8.58 -11.69 35.34
CA GLU A 164 -9.49 -11.94 36.46
C GLU A 164 -10.93 -12.09 35.95
N ASP A 165 -11.32 -11.27 34.97
CA ASP A 165 -12.65 -11.28 34.35
C ASP A 165 -12.60 -11.65 32.87
N ILE A 166 -12.75 -12.94 32.57
CA ILE A 166 -12.81 -13.45 31.17
C ILE A 166 -13.98 -12.81 30.41
N GLY A 167 -15.09 -12.52 31.08
CA GLY A 167 -16.25 -11.86 30.49
C GLY A 167 -15.93 -10.48 29.93
N GLN A 168 -15.11 -9.68 30.64
CA GLN A 168 -14.70 -8.37 30.18
C GLN A 168 -13.77 -8.45 28.96
N VAL A 169 -12.88 -9.45 28.91
CA VAL A 169 -11.98 -9.69 27.77
C VAL A 169 -12.78 -10.03 26.52
N LEU A 170 -13.71 -10.98 26.64
CA LEU A 170 -14.59 -11.38 25.54
C LEU A 170 -15.45 -10.21 25.06
N PHE A 171 -16.08 -9.48 25.98
CA PHE A 171 -16.90 -8.33 25.64
C PHE A 171 -16.10 -7.25 24.91
N THR A 172 -14.93 -6.87 25.46
CA THR A 172 -14.04 -5.88 24.85
C THR A 172 -13.56 -6.36 23.48
N GLY A 173 -13.15 -7.63 23.36
CA GLY A 173 -12.72 -8.21 22.09
C GLY A 173 -13.80 -8.19 21.01
N VAL A 174 -15.04 -8.57 21.36
CA VAL A 174 -16.18 -8.56 20.41
C VAL A 174 -16.52 -7.13 19.98
N VAL A 175 -16.59 -6.18 20.92
CA VAL A 175 -16.88 -4.78 20.60
C VAL A 175 -15.80 -4.21 19.67
N VAL A 176 -14.52 -4.43 19.99
CA VAL A 176 -13.39 -3.97 19.17
C VAL A 176 -13.41 -4.63 17.79
N ALA A 177 -13.71 -5.93 17.71
CA ALA A 177 -13.81 -6.64 16.45
C ALA A 177 -14.92 -6.08 15.56
N LEU A 178 -16.11 -5.84 16.12
CA LEU A 178 -17.24 -5.23 15.40
C LEU A 178 -16.90 -3.82 14.92
N VAL A 179 -16.37 -2.97 15.79
CA VAL A 179 -15.99 -1.59 15.43
C VAL A 179 -14.92 -1.60 14.33
N THR A 180 -13.91 -2.45 14.45
CA THR A 180 -12.84 -2.56 13.45
C THR A 180 -13.40 -3.05 12.12
N LEU A 181 -14.25 -4.07 12.13
CA LEU A 181 -14.85 -4.61 10.91
C LEU A 181 -15.75 -3.57 10.22
N VAL A 182 -16.65 -2.92 10.96
CA VAL A 182 -17.52 -1.87 10.43
C VAL A 182 -16.71 -0.69 9.90
N GLY A 183 -15.68 -0.26 10.64
CA GLY A 183 -14.77 0.80 10.19
C GLY A 183 -14.02 0.42 8.91
N THR A 184 -13.52 -0.81 8.83
CA THR A 184 -12.82 -1.32 7.64
C THR A 184 -13.75 -1.35 6.43
N LEU A 185 -14.96 -1.89 6.59
CA LEU A 185 -15.97 -1.91 5.53
C LEU A 185 -16.39 -0.50 5.11
N GLY A 186 -16.52 0.43 6.06
CA GLY A 186 -16.82 1.84 5.77
C GLY A 186 -15.74 2.53 4.96
N VAL A 187 -14.46 2.31 5.31
CA VAL A 187 -13.31 2.85 4.57
C VAL A 187 -13.26 2.30 3.15
N TYR A 188 -13.53 1.01 2.95
CA TYR A 188 -13.43 0.36 1.65
C TYR A 188 -14.74 0.28 0.85
N ALA A 189 -15.87 0.77 1.37
CA ALA A 189 -17.18 0.71 0.71
C ALA A 189 -17.20 1.42 -0.67
N GLY A 190 -16.35 2.44 -0.84
CA GLY A 190 -16.27 3.24 -2.07
C GLY A 190 -15.26 2.74 -3.09
N VAL A 191 -14.44 1.74 -2.77
CA VAL A 191 -13.30 1.34 -3.64
C VAL A 191 -13.76 0.78 -4.99
N ASN A 192 -14.93 0.16 -5.05
CA ASN A 192 -15.49 -0.40 -6.28
C ASN A 192 -16.42 0.58 -7.02
N ASN A 193 -16.53 1.85 -6.60
CA ASN A 193 -17.41 2.83 -7.22
C ASN A 193 -16.69 3.62 -8.34
N PRO A 194 -17.06 3.45 -9.62
CA PRO A 194 -16.42 4.13 -10.75
C PRO A 194 -16.67 5.65 -10.82
N ALA A 195 -17.51 6.20 -9.94
CA ALA A 195 -17.83 7.63 -9.91
C ALA A 195 -16.74 8.52 -9.26
N GLY A 196 -15.68 7.94 -8.68
CA GLY A 196 -14.60 8.68 -8.03
C GLY A 196 -13.60 9.34 -9.00
N VAL A 197 -13.60 8.96 -10.27
CA VAL A 197 -12.54 9.29 -11.26
C VAL A 197 -12.46 10.79 -11.59
N ALA A 198 -13.56 11.54 -11.44
CA ALA A 198 -13.65 12.93 -11.90
C ALA A 198 -12.94 13.99 -11.03
N THR A 199 -12.31 13.63 -9.90
CA THR A 199 -11.75 14.61 -8.94
C THR A 199 -10.32 14.27 -8.47
N GLY A 200 -9.52 13.66 -9.35
CA GLY A 200 -8.19 13.13 -8.98
C GLY A 200 -8.26 11.74 -8.35
N GLY A 201 -9.25 10.94 -8.78
CA GLY A 201 -9.64 9.70 -8.14
C GLY A 201 -8.93 8.46 -8.65
N VAL A 202 -8.75 7.54 -7.69
CA VAL A 202 -8.43 6.11 -7.81
C VAL A 202 -8.45 5.59 -9.24
N ILE A 203 -7.27 5.30 -9.78
CA ILE A 203 -7.11 4.61 -11.07
C ILE A 203 -7.80 3.25 -10.95
N PRO A 204 -8.81 2.93 -11.80
CA PRO A 204 -9.48 1.63 -11.77
C PRO A 204 -8.44 0.53 -11.92
N GLN A 205 -8.35 -0.36 -10.94
CA GLN A 205 -7.40 -1.47 -10.98
C GLN A 205 -7.95 -2.62 -11.82
N PRO A 206 -7.07 -3.39 -12.47
CA PRO A 206 -7.50 -4.44 -13.37
C PRO A 206 -8.23 -5.56 -12.60
N GLN A 207 -9.40 -5.97 -13.10
CA GLN A 207 -10.13 -7.13 -12.60
C GLN A 207 -9.86 -8.34 -13.49
N GLY A 208 -9.44 -9.45 -12.87
CA GLY A 208 -9.15 -10.71 -13.57
C GLY A 208 -7.77 -10.76 -14.24
N ALA A 209 -7.46 -11.87 -14.88
CA ALA A 209 -6.16 -12.09 -15.52
C ALA A 209 -5.97 -11.21 -16.77
N ALA A 210 -4.77 -10.67 -16.94
CA ALA A 210 -4.40 -9.93 -18.14
C ALA A 210 -4.52 -10.82 -19.39
N ASN A 211 -5.08 -10.28 -20.48
CA ASN A 211 -5.22 -11.01 -21.73
C ASN A 211 -4.08 -10.63 -22.69
N PRO A 212 -3.14 -11.55 -22.97
CA PRO A 212 -1.99 -11.23 -23.80
C PRO A 212 -2.37 -10.86 -25.25
N ARG A 213 -3.49 -11.40 -25.78
CA ARG A 213 -3.90 -11.20 -27.18
C ARG A 213 -4.39 -9.79 -27.50
N VAL A 214 -4.79 -9.04 -26.48
CA VAL A 214 -5.28 -7.66 -26.61
C VAL A 214 -4.37 -6.64 -25.92
N GLY A 215 -3.16 -7.07 -25.52
CA GLY A 215 -2.19 -6.18 -24.87
C GLY A 215 -2.49 -5.88 -23.40
N GLY A 216 -3.19 -6.79 -22.70
CA GLY A 216 -3.45 -6.73 -21.27
C GLY A 216 -4.92 -6.53 -20.92
N TRP A 217 -5.20 -5.60 -20.02
CA TRP A 217 -6.56 -5.17 -19.66
C TRP A 217 -7.03 -4.01 -20.53
N GLU A 218 -8.35 -3.90 -20.72
CA GLU A 218 -8.96 -2.83 -21.50
C GLU A 218 -8.84 -1.49 -20.76
N ILE A 219 -8.42 -0.45 -21.48
CA ILE A 219 -8.38 0.93 -20.98
C ILE A 219 -9.83 1.40 -20.85
N THR A 220 -10.25 1.78 -19.65
CA THR A 220 -11.65 2.16 -19.37
C THR A 220 -11.86 3.67 -19.28
N THR A 221 -10.77 4.43 -19.17
CA THR A 221 -10.82 5.90 -19.17
C THR A 221 -10.87 6.47 -20.59
N GLU A 222 -11.58 7.58 -20.74
CA GLU A 222 -11.67 8.33 -21.99
C GLU A 222 -10.62 9.46 -21.99
N SER A 223 -10.02 9.75 -23.14
CA SER A 223 -9.00 10.79 -23.27
C SER A 223 -9.63 12.17 -23.42
N GLY A 224 -9.06 13.18 -22.76
CA GLY A 224 -9.38 14.57 -23.02
C GLY A 224 -8.45 15.19 -24.08
N PRO A 225 -8.74 16.44 -24.49
CA PRO A 225 -7.92 17.13 -25.49
C PRO A 225 -6.45 17.32 -25.06
N ALA A 226 -6.20 17.42 -23.75
CA ALA A 226 -4.85 17.61 -23.22
C ALA A 226 -4.04 16.31 -23.27
N GLU A 227 -4.67 15.17 -22.95
CA GLU A 227 -4.07 13.85 -23.01
C GLU A 227 -3.68 13.50 -24.45
N ILE A 228 -4.58 13.76 -25.41
CA ILE A 228 -4.34 13.52 -26.84
C ILE A 228 -3.18 14.39 -27.33
N ALA A 229 -3.20 15.69 -27.03
CA ALA A 229 -2.14 16.61 -27.45
C ALA A 229 -0.77 16.26 -26.85
N LEU A 230 -0.74 15.81 -25.60
CA LEU A 230 0.49 15.35 -24.95
C LEU A 230 0.98 14.03 -25.57
N ALA A 231 0.11 13.07 -25.85
CA ALA A 231 0.49 11.81 -26.48
C ALA A 231 1.10 12.04 -27.86
N ALA A 232 0.50 12.91 -28.68
CA ALA A 232 1.05 13.31 -29.97
C ALA A 232 2.45 13.93 -29.83
N HIS A 233 2.64 14.84 -28.87
CA HIS A 233 3.94 15.46 -28.59
C HIS A 233 5.00 14.45 -28.15
N LEU A 234 4.66 13.55 -27.22
CA LEU A 234 5.56 12.50 -26.76
C LEU A 234 6.00 11.61 -27.93
N THR A 235 5.08 11.29 -28.82
CA THR A 235 5.38 10.49 -30.01
C THR A 235 6.26 11.23 -31.01
N GLU A 236 6.03 12.54 -31.22
CA GLU A 236 6.89 13.39 -32.05
C GLU A 236 8.30 13.55 -31.46
N ALA A 237 8.39 13.69 -30.14
CA ALA A 237 9.65 13.74 -29.39
C ALA A 237 10.39 12.38 -29.39
N GLY A 238 9.79 11.32 -29.91
CA GLY A 238 10.39 9.98 -29.92
C GLY A 238 10.43 9.31 -28.56
N ALA A 239 9.68 9.80 -27.57
CA ALA A 239 9.55 9.18 -26.27
C ALA A 239 8.97 7.77 -26.42
N LYS A 240 9.53 6.80 -25.71
CA LYS A 240 9.07 5.40 -25.72
C LYS A 240 8.62 5.00 -24.33
N LYS A 241 7.54 4.23 -24.25
CA LYS A 241 7.11 3.57 -23.02
C LYS A 241 7.33 2.08 -23.14
N TYR A 242 8.22 1.54 -22.33
CA TYR A 242 8.43 0.11 -22.14
C TYR A 242 7.49 -0.42 -21.06
N GLY A 243 6.85 -1.55 -21.32
CA GLY A 243 6.01 -2.20 -20.31
C GLY A 243 5.68 -3.64 -20.65
N ALA A 244 4.87 -4.26 -19.80
CA ALA A 244 4.36 -5.61 -20.01
C ALA A 244 2.82 -5.63 -20.00
N PHE A 245 2.21 -6.51 -20.80
CA PHE A 245 0.75 -6.63 -20.86
C PHE A 245 0.13 -7.02 -19.51
N TRP A 246 0.88 -7.74 -18.66
CA TRP A 246 0.45 -8.19 -17.34
C TRP A 246 0.74 -7.18 -16.22
N CYS A 247 1.45 -6.09 -16.51
CA CYS A 247 1.97 -5.17 -15.50
C CYS A 247 0.89 -4.16 -15.04
N PRO A 248 0.50 -4.16 -13.76
CA PRO A 248 -0.54 -3.25 -13.25
C PRO A 248 -0.15 -1.78 -13.35
N HIS A 249 1.10 -1.42 -13.05
CA HIS A 249 1.58 -0.05 -13.21
C HIS A 249 1.60 0.43 -14.67
N CYS A 250 1.83 -0.49 -15.59
CA CYS A 250 1.76 -0.22 -17.02
C CYS A 250 0.33 0.07 -17.44
N TYR A 251 -0.64 -0.63 -16.83
CA TYR A 251 -2.06 -0.36 -16.97
C TYR A 251 -2.44 0.98 -16.32
N ASP A 252 -1.91 1.32 -15.14
CA ASP A 252 -2.15 2.63 -14.52
C ASP A 252 -1.75 3.78 -15.44
N GLN A 253 -0.55 3.69 -16.04
CA GLN A 253 -0.10 4.68 -17.01
C GLN A 253 -1.04 4.76 -18.23
N LYS A 254 -1.56 3.62 -18.73
CA LYS A 254 -2.53 3.60 -19.83
C LYS A 254 -3.81 4.35 -19.45
N GLN A 255 -4.28 4.16 -18.22
CA GLN A 255 -5.49 4.80 -17.72
C GLN A 255 -5.33 6.32 -17.54
N LEU A 256 -4.12 6.82 -17.24
CA LEU A 256 -3.85 8.25 -17.18
C LEU A 256 -4.05 8.94 -18.54
N PHE A 257 -3.66 8.29 -19.64
CA PHE A 257 -3.87 8.81 -20.99
C PHE A 257 -5.30 8.60 -21.51
N GLY A 258 -5.92 7.46 -21.17
CA GLY A 258 -7.20 7.05 -21.76
C GLY A 258 -7.05 6.43 -23.15
N LYS A 259 -8.16 5.89 -23.66
CA LYS A 259 -8.20 5.03 -24.85
C LYS A 259 -7.57 5.66 -26.10
N GLU A 260 -7.93 6.90 -26.40
CA GLU A 260 -7.54 7.57 -27.65
C GLU A 260 -6.08 8.00 -27.59
N ALA A 261 -5.71 8.78 -26.56
CA ALA A 261 -4.36 9.29 -26.41
C ALA A 261 -3.32 8.17 -26.26
N PHE A 262 -3.62 7.11 -25.50
CA PHE A 262 -2.65 6.01 -25.35
C PHE A 262 -2.38 5.28 -26.67
N SER A 263 -3.33 5.30 -27.61
CA SER A 263 -3.12 4.66 -28.92
C SER A 263 -2.06 5.36 -29.78
N GLU A 264 -1.73 6.62 -29.47
CA GLU A 264 -0.67 7.37 -30.15
C GLU A 264 0.70 7.16 -29.51
N VAL A 265 0.77 6.77 -28.24
CA VAL A 265 2.03 6.59 -27.50
C VAL A 265 2.85 5.45 -28.11
N ASN A 266 4.15 5.69 -28.32
CA ASN A 266 5.11 4.66 -28.72
C ASN A 266 5.32 3.62 -27.59
N TYR A 267 4.44 2.64 -27.51
CA TYR A 267 4.49 1.56 -26.54
C TYR A 267 5.30 0.36 -27.06
N ILE A 268 6.22 -0.15 -26.24
CA ILE A 268 7.02 -1.34 -26.51
C ILE A 268 6.64 -2.41 -25.49
N GLU A 269 6.09 -3.52 -26.00
CA GLU A 269 5.72 -4.68 -25.21
C GLU A 269 6.94 -5.56 -24.97
N CYS A 270 7.39 -5.61 -23.71
CA CYS A 270 8.61 -6.30 -23.32
C CYS A 270 8.42 -7.76 -22.94
N GLU A 271 7.19 -8.25 -22.80
CA GLU A 271 6.92 -9.65 -22.46
C GLU A 271 6.59 -10.45 -23.71
N ALA A 272 7.35 -11.52 -23.97
CA ALA A 272 7.21 -12.34 -25.18
C ALA A 272 5.80 -12.92 -25.41
N GLY A 273 5.02 -13.11 -24.34
CA GLY A 273 3.64 -13.58 -24.44
C GLY A 273 2.64 -12.51 -24.89
N GLY A 274 3.03 -11.24 -24.91
CA GLY A 274 2.16 -10.10 -25.22
C GLY A 274 1.89 -9.92 -26.72
N LYS A 275 0.93 -9.03 -27.01
CA LYS A 275 0.61 -8.62 -28.37
C LYS A 275 1.75 -7.76 -28.93
N ASP A 276 2.22 -8.09 -30.14
CA ASP A 276 3.26 -7.36 -30.85
C ASP A 276 4.55 -7.18 -30.02
N ALA A 277 4.89 -8.21 -29.24
CA ALA A 277 6.01 -8.23 -28.31
C ALA A 277 7.37 -8.04 -28.97
N GLN A 278 8.21 -7.22 -28.35
CA GLN A 278 9.56 -6.84 -28.76
C GLN A 278 10.53 -6.86 -27.56
N PRO A 279 10.71 -8.01 -26.88
CA PRO A 279 11.54 -8.13 -25.68
C PRO A 279 13.01 -7.77 -25.92
N GLU A 280 13.51 -7.94 -27.14
CA GLU A 280 14.88 -7.58 -27.52
C GLU A 280 15.13 -6.08 -27.38
N LEU A 281 14.18 -5.23 -27.80
CA LEU A 281 14.30 -3.77 -27.68
C LEU A 281 14.39 -3.33 -26.21
N CYS A 282 13.66 -3.99 -25.33
CA CYS A 282 13.69 -3.69 -23.90
C CYS A 282 15.03 -4.07 -23.27
N THR A 283 15.61 -5.20 -23.71
CA THR A 283 16.92 -5.66 -23.25
C THR A 283 18.03 -4.75 -23.75
N GLU A 284 17.99 -4.35 -25.03
CA GLU A 284 18.95 -3.43 -25.64
C GLU A 284 18.89 -2.03 -25.01
N ALA A 285 17.69 -1.55 -24.68
CA ALA A 285 17.49 -0.29 -23.99
C ALA A 285 17.91 -0.33 -22.50
N GLY A 286 18.18 -1.50 -21.93
CA GLY A 286 18.60 -1.64 -20.53
C GLY A 286 17.45 -1.49 -19.53
N VAL A 287 16.22 -1.82 -19.92
CA VAL A 287 15.02 -1.73 -19.06
C VAL A 287 15.06 -2.82 -17.99
N THR A 288 15.05 -2.43 -16.72
CA THR A 288 15.07 -3.36 -15.57
C THR A 288 13.73 -3.48 -14.84
N SER A 289 12.77 -2.60 -15.14
CA SER A 289 11.47 -2.52 -14.48
C SER A 289 10.39 -1.99 -15.40
N TYR A 290 9.13 -2.28 -15.10
CA TYR A 290 7.98 -1.82 -15.87
C TYR A 290 7.02 -0.97 -15.02
N PRO A 291 6.39 0.07 -15.60
CA PRO A 291 6.76 0.69 -16.87
C PRO A 291 8.11 1.42 -16.73
N THR A 292 8.75 1.71 -17.86
CA THR A 292 9.88 2.63 -17.94
C THR A 292 9.69 3.51 -19.17
N TRP A 293 9.89 4.81 -19.01
CA TRP A 293 9.93 5.75 -20.14
C TRP A 293 11.37 6.00 -20.58
N GLU A 294 11.61 6.05 -21.88
CA GLU A 294 12.84 6.54 -22.47
C GLU A 294 12.54 7.87 -23.16
N ILE A 295 13.20 8.94 -22.70
CA ILE A 295 13.05 10.30 -23.20
C ILE A 295 14.47 10.84 -23.37
N ASP A 296 14.82 11.31 -24.57
CA ASP A 296 16.16 11.79 -24.91
C ASP A 296 17.31 10.81 -24.56
N GLY A 297 17.02 9.51 -24.58
CA GLY A 297 17.97 8.43 -24.27
C GLY A 297 18.17 8.16 -22.77
N GLU A 298 17.48 8.89 -21.89
CA GLU A 298 17.45 8.63 -20.45
C GLU A 298 16.23 7.79 -20.05
N LEU A 299 16.43 6.91 -19.06
CA LEU A 299 15.38 6.00 -18.56
C LEU A 299 14.74 6.51 -17.27
N TYR A 300 13.42 6.56 -17.26
CA TYR A 300 12.58 7.01 -16.16
C TYR A 300 11.68 5.84 -15.71
N PRO A 301 12.10 5.05 -14.69
CA PRO A 301 11.34 3.90 -14.22
C PRO A 301 10.11 4.31 -13.42
N GLY A 302 9.06 3.49 -13.50
CA GLY A 302 7.80 3.68 -12.78
C GLY A 302 6.78 4.51 -13.56
N THR A 303 5.55 4.52 -13.05
CA THR A 303 4.45 5.33 -13.60
C THR A 303 4.76 6.82 -13.41
N GLN A 304 4.69 7.59 -14.50
CA GLN A 304 4.92 9.03 -14.52
C GLN A 304 3.57 9.75 -14.64
N LEU A 305 3.44 10.88 -13.94
CA LEU A 305 2.30 11.77 -14.15
C LEU A 305 2.38 12.40 -15.55
N LEU A 306 1.23 12.72 -16.13
CA LEU A 306 1.19 13.39 -17.44
C LEU A 306 1.92 14.74 -17.42
N THR A 307 1.87 15.46 -16.30
CA THR A 307 2.61 16.70 -16.11
C THR A 307 4.12 16.49 -16.06
N GLU A 308 4.58 15.41 -15.43
CA GLU A 308 6.01 15.06 -15.39
C GLU A 308 6.50 14.69 -16.79
N LEU A 309 5.72 13.92 -17.55
CA LEU A 309 6.04 13.61 -18.95
C LEU A 309 6.08 14.87 -19.84
N ALA A 310 5.18 15.81 -19.60
CA ALA A 310 5.20 17.10 -20.27
C ALA A 310 6.46 17.90 -19.93
N GLU A 311 6.82 17.98 -18.64
CA GLU A 311 8.03 18.66 -18.18
C GLU A 311 9.31 18.03 -18.73
N LEU A 312 9.39 16.68 -18.76
CA LEU A 312 10.53 15.94 -19.28
C LEU A 312 10.75 16.14 -20.80
N THR A 313 9.71 16.57 -21.52
CA THR A 313 9.77 16.83 -22.97
C THR A 313 9.61 18.30 -23.32
N ASP A 314 9.80 19.19 -22.34
CA ASP A 314 9.64 20.65 -22.46
C ASP A 314 8.29 21.07 -23.09
N TYR A 315 7.25 20.25 -22.92
CA TYR A 315 5.92 20.52 -23.44
C TYR A 315 5.19 21.55 -22.58
N GLN A 316 4.99 22.75 -23.13
CA GLN A 316 4.22 23.79 -22.43
C GLN A 316 2.74 23.43 -22.41
N VAL A 317 2.30 23.04 -21.23
CA VAL A 317 0.92 22.70 -20.92
C VAL A 317 -0.01 23.89 -21.26
N ILE A 318 -0.83 23.76 -22.31
CA ILE A 318 -1.85 24.75 -22.64
C ILE A 318 -2.80 24.93 -21.43
N PRO A 319 -3.28 26.15 -21.09
CA PRO A 319 -3.82 26.50 -19.76
C PRO A 319 -5.06 25.73 -19.26
N THR A 320 -5.61 24.79 -20.02
CA THR A 320 -6.76 23.98 -19.59
C THR A 320 -6.43 23.01 -18.45
N LEU A 321 -5.18 22.55 -18.33
CA LEU A 321 -4.75 21.71 -17.20
C LEU A 321 -4.47 22.52 -15.91
N SER A 322 -4.07 23.79 -16.03
CA SER A 322 -3.87 24.68 -14.87
C SER A 322 -5.20 25.05 -14.20
N THR A 323 -6.26 25.22 -14.99
CA THR A 323 -7.54 25.77 -14.48
C THR A 323 -8.39 24.73 -13.75
N ALA A 324 -8.32 23.45 -14.16
CA ALA A 324 -8.98 22.37 -13.42
C ALA A 324 -8.32 22.13 -12.05
N TYR A 325 -6.98 22.23 -11.98
CA TYR A 325 -6.22 21.95 -10.77
C TYR A 325 -6.14 23.14 -9.79
N ALA A 326 -6.18 24.39 -10.28
CA ALA A 326 -6.23 25.57 -9.43
C ALA A 326 -7.50 25.61 -8.54
N SER A 327 -8.57 24.94 -8.95
CA SER A 327 -9.80 24.82 -8.14
C SER A 327 -9.62 23.91 -6.91
N VAL A 328 -8.61 23.04 -6.90
CA VAL A 328 -8.36 22.05 -5.83
C VAL A 328 -7.42 22.59 -4.74
N ILE A 329 -6.61 23.63 -5.01
CA ILE A 329 -5.57 24.12 -4.06
C ILE A 329 -5.77 25.60 -3.66
N GLY A 330 -6.93 26.20 -3.93
CA GLY A 330 -7.09 27.66 -3.93
C GLY A 330 -8.06 28.32 -2.95
N ALA A 331 -8.52 27.68 -1.87
CA ALA A 331 -9.30 28.36 -0.83
C ALA A 331 -8.37 28.91 0.28
N GLY A 332 -7.80 30.10 0.07
CA GLY A 332 -6.94 30.78 1.06
C GLY A 332 -6.33 32.11 0.59
N SER A 333 -7.13 33.18 0.66
CA SER A 333 -6.86 34.64 0.50
C SER A 333 -5.55 35.20 1.11
N PRO A 334 -5.20 36.52 0.98
CA PRO A 334 -5.64 37.57 0.04
C PRO A 334 -4.49 38.41 -0.58
N GLY A 335 -4.78 39.05 -1.73
CA GLY A 335 -4.41 40.42 -2.13
C GLY A 335 -3.01 40.99 -1.84
N HIS A 336 -2.25 41.26 -2.93
CA HIS A 336 -1.56 42.55 -3.04
C HIS A 336 -1.47 43.00 -4.50
N SER A 337 -2.00 44.20 -4.75
CA SER A 337 -1.91 44.92 -6.00
C SER A 337 -0.46 45.33 -6.27
N ARG A 338 -0.01 45.22 -7.53
CA ARG A 338 1.10 46.00 -8.04
C ARG A 338 0.56 47.14 -8.89
N SER A 339 0.90 48.35 -8.44
CA SER A 339 0.96 49.56 -9.24
C SER A 339 2.36 49.67 -9.86
N HIS A 340 2.39 50.37 -10.99
CA HIS A 340 3.52 50.72 -11.87
C HIS A 340 3.83 49.73 -12.99
#